data_AF-A0A7V8YQX1-F1
#
_entry.id   AF-A0A7V8YQX1-F1
#
_cell.length_a   1.000
_cell.length_b   1.000
_cell.length_c   1.000
_cell.angle_alpha   90.00
_cell.angle_beta   90.00
_cell.angle_gamma   90.00
#
_symmetry.space_group_name_H-M   'P 1'
#
loop_
_entity.id
_entity.type
_entity.pdbx_description
1 polymer ?
#
loop_
_entity_poly.entity_id
_entity_poly.type
_entity_poly.pdbx_seq_one_letter_code
_entity_poly.pdbx_strand_id
1 'polypeptide(L)' 'MTVDFRRAKERFHTQLDWLDSWHSLSFGPHHDPDNTHHGLLLVNNDDVIRGGGGFPTHPHRDMEIVTWVL' A
#
# COMPACT_ATOMS: atom_id res chain seq x y z
N MET A 1 4.92 26.31 5.36
CA MET A 1 4.61 25.01 4.73
C MET A 1 5.87 24.17 4.78
N THR A 2 5.82 23.04 5.48
CA THR A 2 6.89 22.05 5.48
C THR A 2 6.54 20.97 4.47
N VAL A 3 7.52 20.53 3.69
CA VAL A 3 7.39 19.43 2.73
C VAL A 3 8.02 18.19 3.36
N ASP A 4 7.29 17.09 3.40
CA ASP A 4 7.79 15.78 3.83
C ASP A 4 8.23 14.96 2.62
N PHE A 5 9.37 14.26 2.74
CA PHE A 5 9.93 13.41 1.70
C PHE A 5 10.01 11.97 2.19
N ARG A 6 9.14 11.11 1.66
CA ARG A 6 9.17 9.66 1.91
C ARG A 6 9.87 8.97 0.75
N ARG A 7 11.06 8.39 0.98
CA ARG A 7 11.83 7.72 -0.08
C ARG A 7 11.27 6.33 -0.35
N ALA A 8 11.27 5.91 -1.61
CA ALA A 8 10.70 4.62 -2.03
C ALA A 8 11.27 3.43 -1.23
N LYS A 9 12.58 3.41 -0.99
CA LYS A 9 13.30 2.36 -0.25
C LYS A 9 13.07 2.36 1.28
N GLU A 10 12.43 3.41 1.80
CA GLU A 10 12.13 3.57 3.23
C GLU A 10 10.66 3.26 3.55
N ARG A 11 9.85 2.98 2.52
CA ARG A 11 8.48 2.50 2.68
C ARG A 11 8.48 1.14 3.38
N PHE A 12 7.41 0.86 4.13
CA PHE A 12 7.23 -0.48 4.69
C PHE A 12 7.10 -1.49 3.54
N HIS A 13 7.78 -2.63 3.67
CA HIS A 13 7.89 -3.63 2.62
C HIS A 13 7.32 -4.96 3.10
N THR A 14 6.32 -5.45 2.39
CA THR A 14 5.77 -6.79 2.57
C THR A 14 6.30 -7.68 1.45
N GLN A 15 7.04 -8.72 1.83
CA GLN A 15 7.55 -9.71 0.88
C GLN A 15 7.00 -11.10 1.20
N LEU A 16 6.24 -11.66 0.27
CA LEU A 16 5.69 -13.02 0.28
C LEU A 16 6.18 -13.80 -0.94
N ASP A 17 5.89 -15.10 -0.99
CA ASP A 17 6.27 -15.95 -2.13
C ASP A 17 5.65 -15.51 -3.46
N TRP A 18 4.55 -14.78 -3.45
CA TRP A 18 3.82 -14.35 -4.65
C TRP A 18 3.62 -12.83 -4.76
N LEU A 19 3.92 -12.07 -3.71
CA LEU A 19 3.69 -10.62 -3.62
C LEU A 19 4.93 -9.91 -3.10
N ASP A 20 5.34 -8.86 -3.81
CA ASP A 20 6.31 -7.87 -3.36
C ASP A 20 5.57 -6.52 -3.33
N SER A 21 5.29 -6.00 -2.13
CA SER A 21 4.42 -4.84 -1.92
C SER A 21 5.11 -3.78 -1.08
N TRP A 22 5.11 -2.55 -1.59
CA TRP A 22 5.64 -1.37 -0.89
C TRP A 22 4.53 -0.41 -0.50
N HIS A 23 4.44 -0.09 0.78
CA HIS A 23 3.34 0.67 1.36
C HIS A 23 3.76 2.12 1.64
N SER A 24 3.11 3.09 0.99
CA SER A 24 3.39 4.52 1.20
C SER A 24 2.73 5.06 2.47
N LEU A 25 1.70 4.40 2.99
CA LEU A 25 0.90 4.76 4.16
C LEU A 25 0.70 3.53 5.06
N SER A 26 0.21 3.75 6.29
CA SER A 26 -0.15 2.66 7.20
C SER A 26 -1.17 1.72 6.59
N PHE A 27 -0.86 0.41 6.54
CA PHE A 27 -1.71 -0.60 5.94
C PHE A 27 -1.43 -2.00 6.49
N GLY A 28 -2.47 -2.82 6.60
CA GLY A 28 -2.38 -4.20 7.06
C GLY A 28 -1.73 -4.30 8.46
N PRO A 29 -0.67 -5.11 8.64
CA PRO A 29 0.02 -5.24 9.92
C PRO A 29 0.95 -4.07 10.25
N HIS A 30 1.21 -3.15 9.31
CA HIS A 30 2.05 -1.99 9.52
C HIS A 30 1.23 -0.76 9.93
N HIS A 31 1.65 -0.14 11.02
CA HIS A 31 1.02 1.06 11.57
C HIS A 31 2.09 2.09 11.97
N ASP A 32 2.10 3.23 11.28
CA ASP A 32 2.84 4.44 11.61
C ASP A 32 1.83 5.56 11.94
N PRO A 33 1.70 5.97 13.22
CA PRO A 33 0.70 6.96 13.63
C PRO A 33 0.91 8.32 12.94
N ASP A 34 2.13 8.62 12.49
CA ASP A 34 2.47 9.87 11.80
C ASP A 34 2.27 9.78 10.27
N ASN A 35 1.85 8.62 9.75
CA ASN A 35 1.69 8.37 8.31
C ASN A 35 0.49 7.46 8.01
N THR A 36 -0.69 7.87 8.49
CA THR A 36 -1.93 7.09 8.33
C THR A 36 -2.70 7.42 7.05
N HIS A 37 -2.61 8.66 6.55
CA HIS A 37 -3.32 9.14 5.35
C HIS A 37 -2.72 10.46 4.82
N HIS A 38 -3.05 10.79 3.57
CA HIS A 38 -2.79 12.11 2.98
C HIS A 38 -4.10 12.69 2.42
N GLY A 39 -4.74 13.58 3.18
CA GLY A 39 -6.09 14.05 2.84
C GLY A 39 -7.07 12.88 2.78
N LEU A 40 -7.69 12.65 1.63
CA LEU A 40 -8.61 11.51 1.42
C LEU A 40 -7.89 10.22 0.97
N LEU A 41 -6.59 10.27 0.65
CA LEU A 41 -5.82 9.10 0.25
C LEU A 41 -5.45 8.30 1.50
N LEU A 42 -6.10 7.14 1.66
CA LEU A 42 -5.90 6.25 2.82
C LEU A 42 -4.84 5.18 2.57
N VAL A 43 -4.73 4.67 1.35
CA VAL A 43 -3.81 3.59 0.98
C VAL A 43 -3.19 3.88 -0.37
N ASN A 44 -1.88 3.71 -0.47
CA ASN A 44 -1.16 3.70 -1.73
C ASN A 44 -0.07 2.62 -1.65
N ASN A 45 -0.31 1.53 -2.38
CA ASN A 45 0.60 0.39 -2.46
C ASN A 45 1.17 0.29 -3.88
N ASP A 46 2.39 -0.20 -3.94
CA ASP A 46 3.11 -0.53 -5.17
C ASP A 46 3.38 -2.04 -5.13
N ASP A 47 2.56 -2.78 -5.90
CA ASP A 47 2.43 -4.23 -5.80
C ASP A 47 2.95 -4.91 -7.07
N VAL A 48 3.94 -5.79 -6.91
CA VAL A 48 4.39 -6.72 -7.93
C VAL A 48 3.87 -8.11 -7.59
N ILE A 49 2.97 -8.62 -8.44
CA ILE A 49 2.33 -9.93 -8.27
C ILE A 49 3.01 -10.94 -9.21
N ARG A 50 3.54 -12.03 -8.66
CA ARG A 50 4.10 -13.13 -9.46
C ARG A 50 3.00 -13.89 -10.19
N GLY A 51 3.34 -14.45 -11.36
CA GLY A 51 2.42 -15.26 -12.15
C GLY A 51 1.80 -16.41 -11.35
N GLY A 52 0.47 -16.54 -11.42
CA GLY A 52 -0.30 -17.52 -10.64
C GLY A 52 -0.61 -17.09 -9.19
N GLY A 53 -0.06 -15.97 -8.72
CA GLY A 53 -0.43 -15.34 -7.46
C GLY A 53 -1.67 -14.48 -7.56
N GLY A 54 -2.22 -14.08 -6.42
CA GLY A 54 -3.36 -13.18 -6.35
C GLY A 54 -3.98 -13.11 -4.96
N PHE A 55 -4.79 -12.08 -4.76
CA PHE A 55 -5.55 -11.93 -3.53
C PHE A 55 -6.82 -12.80 -3.59
N PRO A 56 -7.15 -13.56 -2.52
CA PRO A 56 -8.41 -14.28 -2.45
C PRO A 56 -9.58 -13.31 -2.39
N THR A 57 -10.80 -13.78 -2.67
CA THR A 57 -12.02 -12.98 -2.51
C THR A 57 -12.10 -12.42 -1.08
N HIS A 58 -12.25 -11.10 -0.96
CA HIS A 58 -12.36 -10.40 0.32
C HIS A 58 -13.31 -9.18 0.21
N PRO A 59 -14.01 -8.82 1.29
CA PRO A 59 -14.95 -7.71 1.27
C PRO A 59 -14.25 -6.35 1.41
N HIS A 60 -14.85 -5.33 0.80
CA HIS A 60 -14.58 -3.92 1.05
C HIS A 60 -15.88 -3.19 1.37
N ARG A 61 -15.80 -2.08 2.10
CA ARG A 61 -16.95 -1.25 2.44
C ARG A 61 -16.55 0.22 2.48
N ASP A 62 -17.42 1.08 1.95
CA ASP A 62 -17.30 2.54 2.03
C ASP A 62 -15.94 3.09 1.53
N MET A 63 -15.38 2.47 0.48
CA MET A 63 -14.10 2.84 -0.15
C MET A 63 -14.20 2.89 -1.67
N GLU A 64 -13.51 3.87 -2.26
CA GLU A 64 -13.16 3.85 -3.68
C GLU A 64 -11.77 3.24 -3.86
N ILE A 65 -11.64 2.25 -4.74
CA ILE A 65 -10.38 1.54 -4.99
C ILE A 65 -10.00 1.74 -6.45
N VAL A 66 -8.81 2.31 -6.68
CA VAL A 66 -8.25 2.50 -8.01
C VAL A 66 -7.04 1.59 -8.15
N THR A 67 -7.02 0.80 -9.22
CA THR A 67 -5.85 0.00 -9.62
C THR A 67 -5.28 0.58 -10.91
N TRP A 68 -4.00 0.88 -10.91
CA TRP A 68 -3.26 1.30 -12.09
C TRP A 68 -2.25 0.20 -12.46
N VAL A 69 -2.44 -0.43 -13.62
CA VAL A 69 -1.51 -1.44 -14.13
C VAL A 69 -0.41 -0.73 -14.92
N LEU A 70 0.85 -1.03 -14.59
CA LEU A 70 2.06 -0.51 -15.23
C LEU A 70 2.61 -1.47 -16.29
#